data_AF-A0A4R4LNR0-F1
#
_entry.id   AF-A0A4R4LNR0-F1
#
_cell.length_a   1.000
_cell.length_b   1.000
_cell.length_c   1.000
_cell.angle_alpha   90.00
_cell.angle_beta   90.00
_cell.angle_gamma   90.00
#
_symmetry.space_group_name_H-M   'P 1'
#
loop_
_entity.id
_entity.type
_entity.pdbx_description
1 polymer ?
#
loop_
_entity_poly.entity_id
_entity_poly.type
_entity_poly.pdbx_seq_one_letter_code
_entity_poly.pdbx_strand_id
1 'polypeptide(L)'
;MPAAGAAAALVLAAGTLSGCGDAGATITRLTVGTPGPDPYTLASNTDRTDVKQRPRAGGTKDGDSPGLYGGTRQASTCDQQKLVAFLQANPDKARAWAQVQGIPADDIPRYVSRLTPVLLRTDTLVTNHGFKDGKAVSGPAVLQAGMGVLINGYGVPTVKCNCGNPLTRPKEKISTRKASYTGRSWPGFEKRNVTDIRPRDSRKGTIVTFVLVDPEGTMGFQRPRATEGEADGPPIALPSAETEVPASDSPAPSDSGLDSPGIESPGTESPGVEPTGTESPGTGETPSPGVPPGDPGTGGDPGPGAPPDGGGTGGMAPPAGPQGPISLPPSRGPEPEPAVS
;
A
#
# COMPACT_ATOMS: atom_id res chain seq x y z
N MET A 1 19.48 6.54 82.24
CA MET A 1 18.87 7.85 82.56
C MET A 1 19.97 8.89 82.49
N PRO A 2 19.78 10.09 81.90
CA PRO A 2 18.75 10.49 80.91
C PRO A 2 18.98 9.77 79.55
N ALA A 3 18.27 9.95 78.43
CA ALA A 3 17.20 10.87 78.00
C ALA A 3 17.61 12.29 77.52
N ALA A 4 17.89 12.41 76.22
CA ALA A 4 17.88 13.68 75.47
C ALA A 4 17.40 13.40 74.03
N GLY A 5 16.26 13.97 73.63
CA GLY A 5 15.70 13.81 72.28
C GLY A 5 15.73 15.13 71.52
N ALA A 6 15.95 15.08 70.21
CA ALA A 6 15.93 16.24 69.31
C ALA A 6 15.03 15.97 68.10
N ALA A 7 13.81 16.52 68.12
CA ALA A 7 12.90 16.45 66.99
C ALA A 7 13.17 17.60 66.00
N ALA A 8 13.88 17.32 64.91
CA ALA A 8 14.15 18.29 63.86
C ALA A 8 12.96 18.40 62.89
N ALA A 9 12.06 19.36 63.13
CA ALA A 9 10.97 19.67 62.22
C ALA A 9 11.48 20.47 60.99
N LEU A 10 11.83 19.78 59.91
CA LEU A 10 12.34 20.40 58.69
C LEU A 10 11.19 20.89 57.78
N VAL A 11 10.82 22.16 57.92
CA VAL A 11 9.91 22.82 56.97
C VAL A 11 10.71 23.29 55.76
N LEU A 12 10.53 22.60 54.62
CA LEU A 12 11.01 23.05 53.31
C LEU A 12 9.81 23.33 52.40
N ALA A 13 9.67 24.58 51.99
CA ALA A 13 8.66 25.02 51.03
C ALA A 13 9.32 25.89 49.96
N ALA A 14 9.40 25.40 48.71
CA ALA A 14 9.42 26.16 47.46
C ALA A 14 9.82 25.24 46.28
N GLY A 15 9.16 25.43 45.13
CA GLY A 15 9.60 24.87 43.83
C GLY A 15 9.25 23.39 43.61
N THR A 16 8.63 23.00 42.49
CA THR A 16 8.01 23.79 41.41
C THR A 16 6.73 23.11 40.94
N LEU A 17 5.80 23.89 40.39
CA LEU A 17 4.73 23.36 39.56
C LEU A 17 5.32 22.99 38.19
N SER A 18 6.02 21.84 38.15
CA SER A 18 6.31 21.12 36.91
C SER A 18 4.99 20.64 36.32
N GLY A 19 4.32 21.53 35.59
CA GLY A 19 3.11 21.18 34.85
C GLY A 19 3.43 20.02 33.93
N CYS A 20 2.79 18.87 34.16
CA CYS A 20 2.85 17.71 33.26
C CYS A 20 2.11 18.03 31.95
N GLY A 21 2.72 18.88 31.13
CA GLY A 21 2.39 19.04 29.73
C GLY A 21 2.69 17.72 29.04
N ASP A 22 1.63 16.93 28.86
CA ASP A 22 1.63 15.63 28.18
C ASP A 22 2.55 15.64 26.96
N ALA A 23 3.66 14.91 27.06
CA ALA A 23 4.79 14.99 26.13
C ALA A 23 4.44 14.27 24.82
N GLY A 24 3.62 14.95 24.01
CA GLY A 24 2.93 14.37 22.86
C GLY A 24 3.85 13.54 21.95
N ALA A 25 3.45 12.29 21.75
CA ALA A 25 4.24 11.28 21.05
C ALA A 25 4.85 11.80 19.74
N THR A 26 6.10 11.41 19.47
CA THR A 26 6.77 11.73 18.21
C THR A 26 6.44 10.68 17.16
N ILE A 27 5.95 11.13 16.00
CA ILE A 27 5.50 10.30 14.89
C ILE A 27 6.48 10.44 13.72
N THR A 28 7.03 9.31 13.27
CA THR A 28 7.90 9.27 12.10
C THR A 28 7.08 9.29 10.81
N ARG A 29 7.30 10.28 9.93
CA ARG A 29 6.72 10.28 8.58
C ARG A 29 7.50 9.34 7.67
N LEU A 30 6.81 8.41 7.02
CA LEU A 30 7.36 7.45 6.07
C LEU A 30 6.74 7.69 4.69
N THR A 31 7.54 8.28 3.80
CA THR A 31 7.20 8.59 2.41
C THR A 31 7.08 7.34 1.53
N VAL A 32 6.28 7.43 0.46
CA VAL A 32 6.27 6.39 -0.60
C VAL A 32 7.65 6.21 -1.23
N GLY A 33 7.93 5.01 -1.73
CA GLY A 33 9.24 4.62 -2.27
C GLY A 33 10.36 4.56 -1.22
N THR A 34 10.05 4.74 0.07
CA THR A 34 11.03 4.82 1.16
C THR A 34 10.83 3.66 2.15
N PRO A 35 11.76 2.68 2.22
CA PRO A 35 11.71 1.59 3.20
C PRO A 35 11.60 2.07 4.65
N GLY A 36 12.27 3.18 4.98
CA GLY A 36 12.32 3.72 6.34
C GLY A 36 13.48 3.14 7.15
N PRO A 37 13.54 3.41 8.47
CA PRO A 37 14.57 2.86 9.34
C PRO A 37 14.38 1.35 9.57
N ASP A 38 15.50 0.67 9.83
CA ASP A 38 15.59 -0.71 10.29
C ASP A 38 14.70 -1.70 9.48
N PRO A 39 14.84 -1.77 8.14
CA PRO A 39 13.99 -2.61 7.30
C PRO A 39 14.25 -4.11 7.49
N TYR A 40 13.20 -4.93 7.50
CA TYR A 40 13.34 -6.39 7.53
C TYR A 40 13.99 -6.90 6.24
N THR A 41 13.44 -6.50 5.09
CA THR A 41 13.92 -6.78 3.73
C THR A 41 13.79 -5.51 2.86
N LEU A 42 14.11 -5.57 1.57
CA LEU A 42 13.89 -4.47 0.63
C LEU A 42 13.06 -4.96 -0.56
N ALA A 43 12.02 -4.22 -0.91
CA ALA A 43 11.21 -4.46 -2.11
C ALA A 43 10.96 -3.15 -2.85
N SER A 44 11.22 -3.15 -4.16
CA SER A 44 10.96 -2.03 -5.06
C SER A 44 9.57 -2.11 -5.67
N ASN A 45 9.09 -0.99 -6.22
CA ASN A 45 7.84 -0.89 -6.99
C ASN A 45 6.56 -1.29 -6.22
N THR A 46 6.60 -1.32 -4.89
CA THR A 46 5.42 -1.66 -4.06
C THR A 46 4.40 -0.54 -3.95
N ASP A 47 4.85 0.71 -4.13
CA ASP A 47 4.10 1.93 -3.84
C ASP A 47 3.77 2.71 -5.13
N ARG A 48 2.80 3.62 -5.04
CA ARG A 48 2.38 4.53 -6.12
C ARG A 48 2.43 5.98 -5.62
N THR A 49 3.05 6.89 -6.37
CA THR A 49 3.15 8.34 -6.05
C THR A 49 1.92 9.14 -6.48
N ASP A 50 1.09 8.54 -7.30
CA ASP A 50 0.06 9.13 -8.16
C ASP A 50 -1.36 8.74 -7.74
N VAL A 51 -1.53 8.13 -6.56
CA VAL A 51 -2.86 7.78 -6.05
C VAL A 51 -3.71 9.02 -5.74
N LYS A 52 -4.92 9.04 -6.28
CA LYS A 52 -5.96 10.00 -5.94
C LYS A 52 -6.42 9.77 -4.50
N GLN A 53 -5.92 10.62 -3.61
CA GLN A 53 -6.25 10.63 -2.19
C GLN A 53 -7.76 10.65 -1.97
N ARG A 54 -8.22 9.96 -0.92
CA ARG A 54 -9.62 9.87 -0.55
C ARG A 54 -10.12 11.22 0.02
N PRO A 55 -11.19 11.82 -0.52
CA PRO A 55 -11.68 13.13 -0.05
C PRO A 55 -12.00 13.14 1.45
N ARG A 56 -12.60 12.05 1.95
CA ARG A 56 -12.91 11.84 3.37
C ARG A 56 -11.72 11.24 4.15
N ALA A 57 -10.60 11.95 4.16
CA ALA A 57 -9.42 11.63 4.97
C ALA A 57 -9.63 11.95 6.48
N GLY A 58 -8.70 11.50 7.34
CA GLY A 58 -8.62 11.90 8.74
C GLY A 58 -9.60 11.25 9.72
N GLY A 59 -9.25 11.30 11.00
CA GLY A 59 -10.02 10.69 12.09
C GLY A 59 -9.95 9.17 12.08
N THR A 60 -10.83 8.49 12.82
CA THR A 60 -10.90 7.02 12.81
C THR A 60 -11.82 6.52 11.69
N LYS A 61 -11.40 5.49 10.95
CA LYS A 61 -12.22 4.75 9.97
C LYS A 61 -12.25 3.25 10.30
N ASP A 62 -13.33 2.58 9.95
CA ASP A 62 -13.43 1.11 10.02
C ASP A 62 -12.70 0.44 8.86
N GLY A 63 -11.98 -0.64 9.11
CA GLY A 63 -11.26 -1.42 8.09
C GLY A 63 -12.13 -2.03 6.98
N ASP A 64 -13.46 -2.11 7.16
CA ASP A 64 -14.42 -2.50 6.11
C ASP A 64 -15.06 -1.32 5.35
N SER A 65 -14.57 -0.09 5.55
CA SER A 65 -15.06 1.11 4.84
C SER A 65 -14.76 1.05 3.34
N PRO A 66 -15.77 1.08 2.44
CA PRO A 66 -15.56 1.12 1.00
C PRO A 66 -14.69 2.31 0.55
N GLY A 67 -13.73 2.04 -0.33
CA GLY A 67 -12.80 3.05 -0.87
C GLY A 67 -11.70 3.53 0.09
N LEU A 68 -11.67 3.08 1.35
CA LEU A 68 -10.56 3.39 2.29
C LEU A 68 -9.19 2.96 1.73
N TYR A 69 -9.20 1.88 0.97
CA TYR A 69 -8.04 1.29 0.29
C TYR A 69 -8.21 1.38 -1.22
N GLY A 70 -7.07 1.37 -1.92
CA GLY A 70 -7.02 1.25 -3.37
C GLY A 70 -6.18 0.07 -3.83
N GLY A 71 -6.02 -0.06 -5.15
CA GLY A 71 -5.15 -1.05 -5.77
C GLY A 71 -5.29 -1.03 -7.29
N THR A 72 -4.35 -1.63 -8.00
CA THR A 72 -4.53 -1.89 -9.44
C THR A 72 -5.45 -3.09 -9.61
N ARG A 73 -6.52 -2.97 -10.40
CA ARG A 73 -7.40 -4.11 -10.70
C ARG A 73 -6.63 -5.20 -11.47
N GLN A 74 -6.84 -6.46 -11.10
CA GLN A 74 -6.16 -7.64 -11.66
C GLN A 74 -4.63 -7.69 -11.45
N ALA A 75 -4.10 -6.92 -10.48
CA ALA A 75 -2.68 -6.95 -10.12
C ALA A 75 -2.43 -6.55 -8.65
N SER A 76 -1.26 -6.89 -8.12
CA SER A 76 -0.72 -6.25 -6.93
C SER A 76 0.79 -6.12 -6.96
N THR A 77 1.29 -5.30 -6.05
CA THR A 77 2.69 -4.87 -5.95
C THR A 77 3.33 -5.32 -4.62
N CYS A 78 2.62 -6.13 -3.84
CA CYS A 78 2.97 -6.56 -2.48
C CYS A 78 3.04 -8.09 -2.42
N ASP A 79 4.10 -8.66 -2.99
CA ASP A 79 4.30 -10.11 -3.14
C ASP A 79 4.41 -10.83 -1.79
N GLN A 80 3.44 -11.69 -1.49
CA GLN A 80 3.38 -12.45 -0.24
C GLN A 80 4.43 -13.57 -0.17
N GLN A 81 4.73 -14.22 -1.29
CA GLN A 81 5.64 -15.37 -1.33
C GLN A 81 7.09 -14.93 -1.15
N LYS A 82 7.50 -13.78 -1.72
CA LYS A 82 8.80 -13.17 -1.47
C LYS A 82 9.00 -12.80 0.01
N LEU A 83 7.97 -12.30 0.69
CA LEU A 83 8.05 -12.02 2.13
C LEU A 83 8.21 -13.31 2.95
N VAL A 84 7.43 -14.36 2.64
CA VAL A 84 7.51 -15.66 3.33
C VAL A 84 8.87 -16.31 3.12
N ALA A 85 9.33 -16.42 1.87
CA ALA A 85 10.63 -17.00 1.53
C ALA A 85 11.79 -16.22 2.18
N PHE A 86 11.70 -14.88 2.21
CA PHE A 86 12.69 -14.06 2.90
C PHE A 86 12.74 -14.37 4.41
N LEU A 87 11.58 -14.44 5.09
CA LEU A 87 11.54 -14.72 6.52
C LEU A 87 12.03 -16.16 6.83
N GLN A 88 11.64 -17.15 6.02
CA GLN A 88 12.15 -18.51 6.13
C GLN A 88 13.69 -18.60 5.98
N ALA A 89 14.27 -17.78 5.11
CA ALA A 89 15.73 -17.68 4.95
C ALA A 89 16.44 -16.88 6.07
N ASN A 90 15.71 -16.20 6.96
CA ASN A 90 16.27 -15.35 8.02
C ASN A 90 15.61 -15.68 9.39
N PRO A 91 15.99 -16.78 10.09
CA PRO A 91 15.26 -17.27 11.26
C PRO A 91 15.26 -16.35 12.50
N ASP A 92 16.22 -15.43 12.62
CA ASP A 92 16.21 -14.35 13.62
C ASP A 92 15.11 -13.31 13.31
N LYS A 93 15.04 -12.84 12.07
CA LYS A 93 13.99 -11.96 11.57
C LYS A 93 12.63 -12.62 11.63
N ALA A 94 12.49 -13.90 11.25
CA ALA A 94 11.24 -14.65 11.38
C ALA A 94 10.71 -14.61 12.82
N ARG A 95 11.54 -14.92 13.82
CA ARG A 95 11.13 -14.90 15.24
C ARG A 95 10.71 -13.51 15.71
N ALA A 96 11.48 -12.46 15.39
CA ALA A 96 11.11 -11.09 15.74
C ALA A 96 9.82 -10.61 15.05
N TRP A 97 9.63 -10.99 13.77
CA TRP A 97 8.44 -10.66 12.98
C TRP A 97 7.19 -11.34 13.54
N ALA A 98 7.28 -12.65 13.83
CA ALA A 98 6.22 -13.45 14.42
C ALA A 98 5.84 -12.96 15.83
N GLN A 99 6.83 -12.55 16.64
CA GLN A 99 6.61 -11.96 17.96
C GLN A 99 5.79 -10.66 17.90
N VAL A 100 5.99 -9.81 16.88
CA VAL A 100 5.19 -8.59 16.68
C VAL A 100 3.73 -8.92 16.35
N GLN A 101 3.49 -9.97 15.55
CA GLN A 101 2.13 -10.40 15.16
C GLN A 101 1.45 -11.31 16.20
N GLY A 102 2.18 -11.77 17.22
CA GLY A 102 1.66 -12.67 18.26
C GLY A 102 1.42 -14.10 17.78
N ILE A 103 2.24 -14.62 16.86
CA ILE A 103 2.12 -15.97 16.28
C ILE A 103 3.40 -16.81 16.48
N PRO A 104 3.32 -18.15 16.33
CA PRO A 104 4.51 -18.99 16.13
C PRO A 104 5.25 -18.60 14.83
N ALA A 105 6.58 -18.80 14.81
CA ALA A 105 7.37 -18.52 13.61
C ALA A 105 7.00 -19.42 12.42
N ASP A 106 6.66 -20.69 12.69
CA ASP A 106 6.27 -21.65 11.66
C ASP A 106 4.87 -21.35 11.07
N ASP A 107 4.08 -20.51 11.74
CA ASP A 107 2.78 -20.04 11.27
C ASP A 107 2.88 -18.85 10.30
N ILE A 108 4.07 -18.26 10.08
CA ILE A 108 4.29 -17.12 9.16
C ILE A 108 3.71 -17.38 7.76
N PRO A 109 3.99 -18.51 7.06
CA PRO A 109 3.45 -18.77 5.72
C PRO A 109 1.91 -18.82 5.72
N ARG A 110 1.33 -19.42 6.76
CA ARG A 110 -0.11 -19.57 6.97
C ARG A 110 -0.79 -18.25 7.42
N TYR A 111 -0.04 -17.33 8.01
CA TYR A 111 -0.50 -16.00 8.39
C TYR A 111 -0.47 -15.03 7.21
N VAL A 112 0.67 -14.93 6.53
CA VAL A 112 0.86 -13.99 5.40
C VAL A 112 -0.10 -14.31 4.26
N SER A 113 -0.29 -15.59 3.92
CA SER A 113 -1.25 -16.05 2.90
C SER A 113 -2.74 -15.80 3.20
N ARG A 114 -3.07 -15.11 4.30
CA ARG A 114 -4.44 -14.62 4.60
C ARG A 114 -4.55 -13.09 4.57
N LEU A 115 -3.45 -12.39 4.32
CA LEU A 115 -3.44 -10.94 4.17
C LEU A 115 -3.85 -10.58 2.73
N THR A 116 -4.28 -9.34 2.51
CA THR A 116 -4.70 -8.84 1.19
C THR A 116 -3.83 -7.65 0.79
N PRO A 117 -3.26 -7.61 -0.43
CA PRO A 117 -2.41 -6.51 -0.86
C PRO A 117 -3.24 -5.32 -1.37
N VAL A 118 -2.97 -4.13 -0.82
CA VAL A 118 -3.66 -2.88 -1.13
C VAL A 118 -2.72 -1.67 -1.10
N LEU A 119 -3.16 -0.56 -1.70
CA LEU A 119 -2.57 0.77 -1.57
C LEU A 119 -3.36 1.58 -0.52
N LEU A 120 -2.66 2.37 0.30
CA LEU A 120 -3.31 3.35 1.17
C LEU A 120 -3.84 4.54 0.36
N ARG A 121 -5.11 4.95 0.57
CA ARG A 121 -5.67 6.18 -0.03
C ARG A 121 -5.74 7.38 0.93
N THR A 122 -5.25 7.23 2.16
CA THR A 122 -5.08 8.31 3.14
C THR A 122 -3.74 8.16 3.87
N ASP A 123 -3.17 9.26 4.33
CA ASP A 123 -2.04 9.24 5.27
C ASP A 123 -2.46 8.51 6.55
N THR A 124 -1.83 7.38 6.87
CA THR A 124 -2.36 6.42 7.86
C THR A 124 -1.42 6.23 9.05
N LEU A 125 -1.96 6.39 10.26
CA LEU A 125 -1.26 6.19 11.53
C LEU A 125 -1.12 4.68 11.85
N VAL A 126 0.10 4.25 12.12
CA VAL A 126 0.46 2.88 12.50
C VAL A 126 1.52 2.89 13.61
N THR A 127 1.78 1.73 14.22
CA THR A 127 3.10 1.45 14.81
C THR A 127 3.88 0.61 13.82
N ASN A 128 4.99 1.14 13.32
CA ASN A 128 5.93 0.43 12.45
C ASN A 128 6.99 -0.27 13.32
N HIS A 129 7.27 -1.53 13.03
CA HIS A 129 8.27 -2.32 13.74
C HIS A 129 9.44 -2.64 12.81
N GLY A 130 10.60 -2.04 13.05
CA GLY A 130 11.85 -2.38 12.36
C GLY A 130 12.54 -3.59 12.97
N PHE A 131 13.63 -4.05 12.34
CA PHE A 131 14.51 -5.09 12.88
C PHE A 131 15.91 -4.52 13.14
N LYS A 132 16.34 -4.56 14.40
CA LYS A 132 17.63 -4.04 14.82
C LYS A 132 18.16 -4.82 16.03
N ASP A 133 19.46 -5.09 16.06
CA ASP A 133 20.15 -5.78 17.17
C ASP A 133 19.46 -7.10 17.59
N GLY A 134 19.00 -7.89 16.60
CA GLY A 134 18.34 -9.19 16.80
C GLY A 134 16.87 -9.15 17.24
N LYS A 135 16.25 -7.97 17.32
CA LYS A 135 14.90 -7.76 17.90
C LYS A 135 14.06 -6.79 17.08
N ALA A 136 12.75 -6.81 17.33
CA ALA A 136 11.84 -5.80 16.80
C ALA A 136 12.01 -4.46 17.54
N VAL A 137 12.04 -3.34 16.80
CA VAL A 137 12.09 -1.98 17.35
C VAL A 137 10.87 -1.19 16.87
N SER A 138 10.04 -0.72 17.80
CA SER A 138 8.70 -0.18 17.49
C SER A 138 8.64 1.35 17.64
N GLY A 139 7.91 2.02 16.73
CA GLY A 139 7.67 3.46 16.81
C GLY A 139 6.37 3.89 16.14
N PRO A 140 5.69 4.94 16.65
CA PRO A 140 4.58 5.57 15.93
C PRO A 140 5.05 6.11 14.58
N ALA A 141 4.29 5.80 13.52
CA ALA A 141 4.59 6.26 12.18
C ALA A 141 3.32 6.67 11.43
N VAL A 142 3.45 7.59 10.49
CA VAL A 142 2.43 7.85 9.47
C VAL A 142 2.99 7.41 8.13
N LEU A 143 2.27 6.48 7.50
CA LEU A 143 2.53 6.03 6.14
C LEU A 143 1.81 6.97 5.18
N GLN A 144 2.53 7.52 4.21
CA GLN A 144 1.96 8.36 3.15
C GLN A 144 0.91 7.59 2.33
N ALA A 145 -0.15 8.27 1.89
CA ALA A 145 -1.06 7.74 0.87
C ALA A 145 -0.27 7.30 -0.38
N GLY A 146 -0.53 6.09 -0.87
CA GLY A 146 0.19 5.46 -1.97
C GLY A 146 1.17 4.37 -1.54
N MET A 147 1.45 4.25 -0.24
CA MET A 147 2.22 3.12 0.32
C MET A 147 1.49 1.79 0.06
N GLY A 148 2.22 0.79 -0.43
CA GLY A 148 1.76 -0.59 -0.49
C GLY A 148 1.77 -1.21 0.91
N VAL A 149 0.64 -1.83 1.30
CA VAL A 149 0.50 -2.57 2.56
C VAL A 149 -0.23 -3.89 2.37
N LEU A 150 0.11 -4.87 3.21
CA LEU A 150 -0.72 -6.07 3.41
C LEU A 150 -1.69 -5.80 4.57
N ILE A 151 -3.00 -5.96 4.35
CA ILE A 151 -4.05 -5.82 5.38
C ILE A 151 -4.60 -7.18 5.81
N ASN A 152 -4.97 -7.33 7.08
CA ASN A 152 -5.58 -8.57 7.59
C ASN A 152 -7.10 -8.64 7.31
N GLY A 153 -7.71 -9.78 7.65
CA GLY A 153 -9.15 -10.04 7.46
C GLY A 153 -10.13 -9.15 8.25
N TYR A 154 -9.66 -8.16 9.01
CA TYR A 154 -10.48 -7.09 9.62
C TYR A 154 -10.17 -5.69 9.06
N GLY A 155 -9.34 -5.61 8.02
CA GLY A 155 -8.99 -4.38 7.33
C GLY A 155 -7.99 -3.51 8.08
N VAL A 156 -7.03 -4.11 8.79
CA VAL A 156 -5.96 -3.38 9.51
C VAL A 156 -4.61 -3.58 8.79
N PRO A 157 -3.83 -2.50 8.53
CA PRO A 157 -2.48 -2.61 7.99
C PRO A 157 -1.58 -3.47 8.89
N THR A 158 -0.97 -4.49 8.30
CA THR A 158 -0.28 -5.59 8.98
C THR A 158 1.17 -5.73 8.51
N VAL A 159 1.50 -5.34 7.28
CA VAL A 159 2.88 -5.27 6.76
C VAL A 159 3.05 -4.05 5.83
N LYS A 160 4.20 -3.38 5.88
CA LYS A 160 4.62 -2.32 4.94
C LYS A 160 5.47 -2.94 3.82
N CYS A 161 5.02 -2.89 2.57
CA CYS A 161 5.54 -3.78 1.53
C CYS A 161 7.00 -3.52 1.14
N ASN A 162 7.40 -2.26 0.92
CA ASN A 162 8.77 -1.90 0.50
C ASN A 162 9.89 -2.28 1.51
N CYS A 163 9.55 -2.63 2.75
CA CYS A 163 10.52 -3.06 3.78
C CYS A 163 10.21 -4.39 4.48
N GLY A 164 9.03 -4.99 4.25
CA GLY A 164 8.55 -6.19 4.95
C GLY A 164 8.27 -6.00 6.44
N ASN A 165 8.39 -4.79 6.97
CA ASN A 165 8.21 -4.49 8.40
C ASN A 165 6.77 -4.83 8.83
N PRO A 166 6.59 -5.60 9.92
CA PRO A 166 5.28 -5.82 10.48
C PRO A 166 4.74 -4.52 11.07
N LEU A 167 3.43 -4.33 10.93
CA LEU A 167 2.68 -3.17 11.40
C LEU A 167 1.69 -3.62 12.46
N THR A 168 1.51 -2.81 13.49
CA THR A 168 0.37 -2.93 14.42
C THR A 168 -0.37 -1.62 14.49
N ARG A 169 -1.58 -1.64 15.06
CA ARG A 169 -2.24 -0.39 15.48
C ARG A 169 -1.42 0.29 16.59
N PRO A 170 -1.52 1.62 16.73
CA PRO A 170 -1.04 2.32 17.93
C PRO A 170 -1.66 1.71 19.19
N LYS A 171 -0.81 1.39 20.18
CA LYS A 171 -1.25 0.85 21.47
C LYS A 171 -1.95 1.92 22.33
N GLU A 172 -1.58 3.18 22.13
CA GLU A 172 -2.04 4.34 22.89
C GLU A 172 -2.86 5.30 22.00
N LYS A 173 -3.69 6.14 22.61
CA LYS A 173 -4.52 7.14 21.91
C LYS A 173 -3.69 8.37 21.51
N ILE A 174 -2.80 8.19 20.53
CA ILE A 174 -1.93 9.25 20.01
C ILE A 174 -2.76 10.37 19.36
N SER A 175 -2.68 11.58 19.92
CA SER A 175 -3.34 12.76 19.34
C SER A 175 -2.53 13.30 18.16
N THR A 176 -2.87 12.87 16.94
CA THR A 176 -2.17 13.24 15.68
C THR A 176 -1.99 14.75 15.49
N ARG A 177 -2.91 15.58 16.01
CA ARG A 177 -2.82 17.04 15.94
C ARG A 177 -1.80 17.64 16.92
N LYS A 178 -1.72 17.09 18.14
CA LYS A 178 -0.78 17.55 19.20
C LYS A 178 0.62 16.95 19.06
N ALA A 179 0.74 15.77 18.44
CA ALA A 179 1.99 15.04 18.24
C ALA A 179 3.08 15.84 17.51
N SER A 180 4.34 15.56 17.86
CA SER A 180 5.52 15.99 17.10
C SER A 180 5.76 15.07 15.90
N TYR A 181 6.37 15.58 14.82
CA TYR A 181 6.60 14.81 13.60
C TYR A 181 8.04 14.92 13.10
N THR A 182 8.65 13.78 12.80
CA THR A 182 10.00 13.64 12.26
C THR A 182 9.95 13.05 10.83
N GLY A 183 11.11 12.86 10.20
CA GLY A 183 11.18 12.37 8.82
C GLY A 183 10.76 13.42 7.77
N ARG A 184 10.90 13.06 6.49
CA ARG A 184 10.53 13.91 5.35
C ARG A 184 9.01 14.13 5.30
N SER A 185 8.58 15.35 4.96
CA SER A 185 7.17 15.65 4.68
C SER A 185 6.91 15.62 3.17
N TRP A 186 5.66 15.39 2.78
CA TRP A 186 5.18 15.45 1.40
C TRP A 186 4.20 16.61 1.17
N PRO A 187 4.00 17.06 -0.08
CA PRO A 187 2.88 17.95 -0.43
C PRO A 187 1.54 17.38 0.01
N GLY A 188 0.64 18.21 0.52
CA GLY A 188 -0.66 17.78 1.05
C GLY A 188 -0.64 17.08 2.41
N PHE A 189 0.52 16.86 3.04
CA PHE A 189 0.58 16.32 4.40
C PHE A 189 -0.05 17.27 5.42
N GLU A 190 -1.11 16.84 6.09
CA GLU A 190 -1.75 17.60 7.17
C GLU A 190 -2.02 16.73 8.40
N LYS A 191 -1.57 17.17 9.58
CA LYS A 191 -1.81 16.47 10.87
C LYS A 191 -3.29 16.15 11.13
N ARG A 192 -4.21 16.95 10.57
CA ARG A 192 -5.66 16.77 10.69
C ARG A 192 -6.25 15.66 9.81
N ASN A 193 -5.56 15.31 8.71
CA ASN A 193 -6.02 14.34 7.70
C ASN A 193 -5.40 12.95 7.91
N VAL A 194 -4.52 12.80 8.90
CA VAL A 194 -3.99 11.51 9.35
C VAL A 194 -5.14 10.63 9.88
N THR A 195 -5.28 9.45 9.27
CA THR A 195 -6.32 8.45 9.56
C THR A 195 -5.82 7.40 10.57
N ASP A 196 -6.61 7.11 11.61
CA ASP A 196 -6.51 5.87 12.39
C ASP A 196 -7.45 4.82 11.78
N ILE A 197 -6.98 3.60 11.58
CA ILE A 197 -7.81 2.51 11.07
C ILE A 197 -8.08 1.53 12.20
N ARG A 198 -9.35 1.41 12.62
CA ARG A 198 -9.80 0.40 13.58
C ARG A 198 -10.26 -0.86 12.84
N PRO A 199 -10.08 -2.07 13.43
CA PRO A 199 -10.61 -3.28 12.83
C PRO A 199 -12.14 -3.20 12.69
N ARG A 200 -12.67 -3.82 11.64
CA ARG A 200 -14.10 -4.10 11.49
C ARG A 200 -14.67 -4.75 12.76
N ASP A 201 -15.90 -4.39 13.11
CA ASP A 201 -16.71 -5.04 14.15
C ASP A 201 -16.68 -6.58 13.99
N SER A 202 -16.13 -7.26 14.99
CA SER A 202 -15.92 -8.72 14.98
C SER A 202 -17.23 -9.51 14.87
N ARG A 203 -18.37 -8.92 15.25
CA ARG A 203 -19.71 -9.54 15.12
C ARG A 203 -20.15 -9.70 13.67
N LYS A 204 -19.55 -8.94 12.73
CA LYS A 204 -19.75 -9.12 11.28
C LYS A 204 -18.87 -10.24 10.69
N GLY A 205 -18.01 -10.87 11.50
CA GLY A 205 -16.95 -11.76 11.03
C GLY A 205 -15.88 -11.05 10.20
N THR A 206 -14.91 -11.83 9.70
CA THR A 206 -13.87 -11.30 8.80
C THR A 206 -14.45 -10.79 7.48
N ILE A 207 -13.81 -9.77 6.90
CA ILE A 207 -14.07 -9.29 5.54
C ILE A 207 -13.85 -10.46 4.56
N VAL A 208 -14.84 -10.69 3.69
CA VAL A 208 -14.77 -11.68 2.59
C VAL A 208 -14.26 -11.01 1.31
N THR A 209 -14.69 -9.77 1.06
CA THR A 209 -14.35 -8.97 -0.13
C THR A 209 -14.14 -7.52 0.28
N PHE A 210 -13.08 -6.90 -0.20
CA PHE A 210 -12.79 -5.48 -0.07
C PHE A 210 -13.32 -4.71 -1.29
N VAL A 211 -13.92 -3.54 -1.06
CA VAL A 211 -14.25 -2.59 -2.13
C VAL A 211 -13.10 -1.59 -2.24
N LEU A 212 -12.27 -1.80 -3.25
CA LEU A 212 -11.11 -0.98 -3.57
C LEU A 212 -11.47 0.07 -4.63
N VAL A 213 -10.61 1.07 -4.76
CA VAL A 213 -10.64 2.11 -5.80
C VAL A 213 -9.32 2.07 -6.58
N ASP A 214 -9.37 2.32 -7.88
CA ASP A 214 -8.18 2.45 -8.74
C ASP A 214 -7.25 3.59 -8.28
N PRO A 215 -5.94 3.56 -8.61
CA PRO A 215 -5.01 4.65 -8.27
C PRO A 215 -5.50 6.00 -8.79
N GLU A 216 -6.07 6.04 -9.99
CA GLU A 216 -6.56 7.24 -10.67
C GLU A 216 -7.93 7.71 -10.09
N GLY A 217 -8.58 6.88 -9.26
CA GLY A 217 -9.86 7.13 -8.62
C GLY A 217 -10.99 7.47 -9.60
N THR A 218 -11.12 6.65 -10.64
CA THR A 218 -12.17 6.68 -11.66
C THR A 218 -13.20 5.55 -11.50
N MET A 219 -12.81 4.42 -10.88
CA MET A 219 -13.65 3.24 -10.70
C MET A 219 -13.46 2.56 -9.33
N GLY A 220 -14.52 1.92 -8.84
CA GLY A 220 -14.41 0.91 -7.80
C GLY A 220 -14.13 -0.47 -8.42
N PHE A 221 -13.61 -1.41 -7.61
CA PHE A 221 -13.65 -2.84 -7.92
C PHE A 221 -13.66 -3.67 -6.64
N GLN A 222 -14.01 -4.95 -6.77
CA GLN A 222 -14.08 -5.89 -5.64
C GLN A 222 -12.88 -6.83 -5.65
N ARG A 223 -12.08 -6.80 -4.57
CA ARG A 223 -10.98 -7.75 -4.33
C ARG A 223 -11.36 -8.73 -3.23
N PRO A 224 -11.47 -10.04 -3.49
CA PRO A 224 -11.61 -11.04 -2.44
C PRO A 224 -10.47 -10.95 -1.41
N ARG A 225 -10.73 -11.31 -0.15
CA ARG A 225 -9.67 -11.39 0.86
C ARG A 225 -8.71 -12.52 0.50
N ALA A 226 -7.41 -12.23 0.60
CA ALA A 226 -6.30 -13.18 0.38
C ALA A 226 -6.04 -13.58 -1.08
N THR A 227 -6.47 -12.75 -2.03
CA THR A 227 -6.10 -12.84 -3.45
C THR A 227 -5.17 -11.69 -3.83
N GLU A 228 -4.20 -11.93 -4.71
CA GLU A 228 -3.22 -10.91 -5.14
C GLU A 228 -3.71 -10.08 -6.35
N GLY A 229 -4.88 -10.41 -6.90
CA GLY A 229 -5.65 -9.62 -7.87
C GLY A 229 -6.35 -10.48 -8.93
N GLU A 230 -5.92 -11.73 -9.07
CA GLU A 230 -6.40 -12.73 -10.04
C GLU A 230 -7.91 -12.98 -9.99
N ALA A 231 -8.53 -12.79 -8.82
CA ALA A 231 -9.97 -12.94 -8.59
C ALA A 231 -10.73 -11.60 -8.48
N ASP A 232 -10.13 -10.47 -8.89
CA ASP A 232 -10.79 -9.17 -8.84
C ASP A 232 -12.02 -9.11 -9.76
N GLY A 233 -13.16 -8.75 -9.17
CA GLY A 233 -14.42 -8.55 -9.88
C GLY A 233 -14.34 -7.45 -10.96
N PRO A 234 -15.39 -7.29 -11.80
CA PRO A 234 -15.43 -6.25 -12.81
C PRO A 234 -15.37 -4.84 -12.19
N PRO A 235 -15.06 -3.80 -13.00
CA PRO A 235 -15.25 -2.41 -12.60
C PRO A 235 -16.68 -2.15 -12.10
N ILE A 236 -16.79 -1.34 -11.04
CA ILE A 236 -18.05 -0.84 -10.49
C ILE A 236 -17.96 0.68 -10.31
N ALA A 237 -19.10 1.33 -10.08
CA ALA A 237 -19.13 2.74 -9.71
C ALA A 237 -18.32 3.01 -8.43
N LEU A 238 -17.75 4.22 -8.32
CA LEU A 238 -17.06 4.66 -7.10
C LEU A 238 -18.01 4.58 -5.89
N PRO A 239 -17.54 4.14 -4.70
CA PRO A 239 -18.35 4.15 -3.49
C PRO A 239 -18.83 5.56 -3.15
N SER A 240 -20.09 5.71 -2.70
CA SER A 240 -20.70 7.02 -2.42
C SER A 240 -19.90 7.91 -1.45
N ALA A 241 -19.11 7.30 -0.57
CA ALA A 241 -18.20 7.99 0.36
C ALA A 241 -16.98 8.66 -0.32
N GLU A 242 -16.81 8.51 -1.63
CA GLU A 242 -15.85 9.23 -2.47
C GLU A 242 -16.45 10.47 -3.16
N THR A 243 -17.78 10.58 -3.22
CA THR A 243 -18.49 11.57 -4.07
C THR A 243 -18.97 12.81 -3.29
N GLU A 244 -19.15 12.69 -1.97
CA GLU A 244 -19.57 13.83 -1.15
C GLU A 244 -18.44 14.85 -0.96
N VAL A 245 -18.56 15.96 -1.69
CA VAL A 245 -17.96 17.26 -1.35
C VAL A 245 -18.28 17.57 0.12
N PRO A 246 -17.34 18.07 0.94
CA PRO A 246 -17.68 18.53 2.27
C PRO A 246 -18.70 19.67 2.16
N ALA A 247 -19.92 19.43 2.66
CA ALA A 247 -20.89 20.50 2.85
C ALA A 247 -20.26 21.57 3.75
N SER A 248 -20.16 22.80 3.25
CA SER A 248 -19.73 23.92 4.08
C SER A 248 -20.85 24.22 5.07
N ASP A 249 -20.58 24.09 6.37
CA ASP A 249 -21.43 24.62 7.45
C ASP A 249 -21.35 26.16 7.46
N SER A 250 -21.79 26.76 6.35
CA SER A 250 -22.08 28.18 6.21
C SER A 250 -23.58 28.35 6.45
N PRO A 251 -24.02 28.89 7.60
CA PRO A 251 -25.43 29.22 7.78
C PRO A 251 -25.81 30.25 6.72
N ALA A 252 -26.79 29.92 5.87
CA ALA A 252 -27.33 30.86 4.91
C ALA A 252 -27.93 32.06 5.68
N PRO A 253 -27.62 33.31 5.29
CA PRO A 253 -28.29 34.46 5.89
C PRO A 253 -29.77 34.42 5.52
N SER A 254 -30.65 34.61 6.51
CA SER A 254 -32.10 34.68 6.28
C SER A 254 -32.42 35.90 5.43
N ASP A 255 -32.83 35.67 4.18
CA ASP A 255 -33.20 36.75 3.27
C ASP A 255 -34.36 37.57 3.84
N SER A 256 -34.17 38.88 3.88
CA SER A 256 -35.08 39.87 4.46
C SER A 256 -35.31 40.95 3.41
N GLY A 257 -36.14 40.61 2.42
CA GLY A 257 -36.29 41.40 1.21
C GLY A 257 -36.99 42.75 1.41
N LEU A 258 -36.76 43.65 0.45
CA LEU A 258 -37.54 44.85 0.14
C LEU A 258 -37.37 45.19 -1.37
N ASP A 259 -38.31 45.94 -1.92
CA ASP A 259 -38.71 46.02 -3.33
C ASP A 259 -37.68 46.41 -4.44
N SER A 260 -37.85 45.76 -5.61
CA SER A 260 -38.15 46.26 -6.98
C SER A 260 -37.94 47.76 -7.36
N PRO A 261 -37.92 48.15 -8.67
CA PRO A 261 -38.03 47.40 -9.95
C PRO A 261 -36.79 47.63 -10.88
N GLY A 262 -36.67 47.17 -12.13
CA GLY A 262 -37.51 46.33 -13.02
C GLY A 262 -37.50 46.86 -14.47
N ILE A 263 -37.09 46.05 -15.45
CA ILE A 263 -37.12 46.36 -16.90
C ILE A 263 -37.55 45.11 -17.68
N GLU A 264 -38.44 45.27 -18.66
CA GLU A 264 -39.05 44.18 -19.43
C GLU A 264 -38.18 43.75 -20.64
N SER A 265 -38.45 42.56 -21.19
CA SER A 265 -37.83 42.07 -22.43
C SER A 265 -38.89 41.53 -23.40
N PRO A 266 -39.09 42.17 -24.57
CA PRO A 266 -39.76 41.54 -25.70
C PRO A 266 -38.76 40.66 -26.46
N GLY A 267 -39.24 39.60 -27.10
CA GLY A 267 -38.44 38.77 -28.02
C GLY A 267 -39.06 38.68 -29.41
N THR A 268 -38.94 37.50 -30.02
CA THR A 268 -39.66 36.98 -31.21
C THR A 268 -39.14 37.37 -32.61
N GLU A 269 -39.53 36.50 -33.57
CA GLU A 269 -39.45 36.54 -35.04
C GLU A 269 -38.12 36.31 -35.80
N SER A 270 -38.23 35.47 -36.86
CA SER A 270 -37.27 35.26 -37.95
C SER A 270 -38.04 34.74 -39.19
N PRO A 271 -37.85 35.35 -40.37
CA PRO A 271 -37.43 34.60 -41.56
C PRO A 271 -36.47 35.42 -42.48
N GLY A 272 -35.87 34.92 -43.56
CA GLY A 272 -35.86 33.59 -44.19
C GLY A 272 -36.04 33.65 -45.71
N VAL A 273 -35.07 33.17 -46.51
CA VAL A 273 -35.16 33.03 -47.99
C VAL A 273 -34.20 31.96 -48.57
N GLU A 274 -34.64 31.32 -49.65
CA GLU A 274 -34.00 30.28 -50.50
C GLU A 274 -34.51 30.46 -51.96
N PRO A 275 -34.16 29.63 -52.98
CA PRO A 275 -33.19 28.52 -53.07
C PRO A 275 -32.01 28.93 -54.01
N THR A 276 -31.38 28.22 -54.96
CA THR A 276 -31.49 26.91 -55.69
C THR A 276 -30.13 26.70 -56.41
N GLY A 277 -29.63 25.53 -56.85
CA GLY A 277 -30.03 24.12 -56.73
C GLY A 277 -29.15 23.23 -57.65
N THR A 278 -29.15 21.89 -57.43
CA THR A 278 -28.82 20.76 -58.38
C THR A 278 -27.43 20.76 -59.09
N GLU A 279 -26.71 19.65 -59.36
CA GLU A 279 -26.98 18.20 -59.37
C GLU A 279 -25.80 17.31 -58.84
N SER A 280 -25.93 15.99 -58.99
CA SER A 280 -24.92 14.91 -58.79
C SER A 280 -25.13 13.85 -59.91
N PRO A 281 -24.37 12.74 -60.09
CA PRO A 281 -23.26 12.17 -59.31
C PRO A 281 -22.05 11.68 -60.17
N GLY A 282 -21.12 10.89 -59.59
CA GLY A 282 -20.10 10.14 -60.35
C GLY A 282 -19.29 9.12 -59.51
N THR A 283 -19.18 7.88 -59.99
CA THR A 283 -18.50 6.75 -59.32
C THR A 283 -17.21 6.35 -60.05
N GLY A 284 -16.20 5.78 -59.36
CA GLY A 284 -15.00 5.21 -59.99
C GLY A 284 -14.12 4.40 -59.02
N GLU A 285 -13.39 3.40 -59.54
CA GLU A 285 -12.67 2.37 -58.75
C GLU A 285 -11.13 2.41 -58.91
N THR A 286 -10.43 1.52 -58.19
CA THR A 286 -8.97 1.23 -58.19
C THR A 286 -8.47 0.48 -59.46
N PRO A 287 -7.17 0.11 -59.68
CA PRO A 287 -6.00 0.02 -58.77
C PRO A 287 -4.63 0.55 -59.35
N SER A 288 -3.50 0.14 -58.75
CA SER A 288 -2.09 0.42 -59.14
C SER A 288 -1.46 -0.76 -59.93
N PRO A 289 -0.37 -0.56 -60.72
CA PRO A 289 0.95 -1.21 -60.40
C PRO A 289 2.25 -0.53 -60.93
N GLY A 290 3.44 -0.99 -60.50
CA GLY A 290 4.75 -0.78 -61.20
C GLY A 290 6.00 -0.60 -60.29
N VAL A 291 7.14 -1.28 -60.56
CA VAL A 291 8.34 -1.34 -59.65
C VAL A 291 9.75 -1.33 -60.40
N PRO A 292 10.92 -1.89 -59.95
CA PRO A 292 12.28 -1.24 -59.94
C PRO A 292 13.27 -1.86 -61.00
N PRO A 293 14.65 -1.84 -60.93
CA PRO A 293 15.65 -1.28 -59.97
C PRO A 293 16.95 -0.62 -60.58
N GLY A 294 17.97 -0.33 -59.74
CA GLY A 294 19.37 -0.02 -60.14
C GLY A 294 20.31 0.35 -58.95
N ASP A 295 21.58 -0.11 -58.95
CA ASP A 295 22.61 -0.07 -57.85
C ASP A 295 24.04 -0.21 -58.48
N PRO A 296 25.22 -0.39 -57.82
CA PRO A 296 25.83 0.13 -56.55
C PRO A 296 27.23 0.82 -56.73
N GLY A 297 27.87 1.29 -55.62
CA GLY A 297 29.35 1.30 -55.43
C GLY A 297 30.06 2.63 -55.04
N THR A 298 31.27 2.70 -54.44
CA THR A 298 32.19 1.72 -53.77
C THR A 298 33.31 2.43 -52.96
N GLY A 299 33.74 1.88 -51.79
CA GLY A 299 35.04 2.19 -51.09
C GLY A 299 34.98 3.15 -49.87
N GLY A 300 35.85 3.08 -48.85
CA GLY A 300 36.98 2.17 -48.55
C GLY A 300 37.58 2.34 -47.11
N ASP A 301 38.27 1.29 -46.63
CA ASP A 301 38.84 0.97 -45.28
C ASP A 301 40.10 1.80 -44.82
N PRO A 302 40.85 1.53 -43.70
CA PRO A 302 40.65 0.65 -42.51
C PRO A 302 41.13 1.14 -41.11
N GLY A 303 40.83 0.34 -40.05
CA GLY A 303 41.64 0.21 -38.80
C GLY A 303 40.84 0.16 -37.47
N PRO A 304 41.30 -0.50 -36.37
CA PRO A 304 42.69 -0.91 -36.06
C PRO A 304 42.96 -2.34 -35.46
N GLY A 305 44.17 -2.86 -35.67
CA GLY A 305 45.10 -3.44 -34.65
C GLY A 305 44.79 -4.69 -33.78
N ALA A 306 45.48 -5.81 -34.05
CA ALA A 306 45.77 -6.98 -33.17
C ALA A 306 46.91 -7.83 -33.81
N PRO A 307 47.44 -8.95 -33.23
CA PRO A 307 47.44 -9.49 -31.85
C PRO A 307 48.91 -9.53 -31.27
N PRO A 308 49.49 -10.60 -30.65
CA PRO A 308 49.54 -12.01 -31.09
C PRO A 308 49.22 -13.08 -30.00
N ASP A 309 49.39 -14.36 -30.36
CA ASP A 309 48.76 -15.55 -29.77
C ASP A 309 49.49 -16.27 -28.63
N GLY A 310 48.77 -17.20 -27.98
CA GLY A 310 49.30 -18.25 -27.10
C GLY A 310 48.29 -19.39 -26.92
N GLY A 311 48.39 -20.46 -27.74
CA GLY A 311 47.40 -21.54 -27.80
C GLY A 311 47.67 -22.74 -26.87
N GLY A 312 46.62 -23.49 -26.57
CA GLY A 312 46.69 -24.77 -25.83
C GLY A 312 45.35 -25.52 -25.90
N THR A 313 45.39 -26.83 -26.22
CA THR A 313 44.20 -27.66 -26.44
C THR A 313 43.82 -28.49 -25.22
N GLY A 314 42.52 -28.70 -25.00
CA GLY A 314 41.99 -29.56 -23.94
C GLY A 314 40.46 -29.62 -23.96
N GLY A 315 39.90 -30.67 -24.55
CA GLY A 315 38.45 -30.88 -24.61
C GLY A 315 37.94 -31.70 -23.42
N MET A 316 36.88 -31.21 -22.77
CA MET A 316 36.13 -31.93 -21.72
C MET A 316 34.64 -31.88 -22.05
N ALA A 317 33.94 -33.01 -21.90
CA ALA A 317 32.51 -33.12 -22.20
C ALA A 317 31.62 -32.45 -21.11
N PRO A 318 30.40 -32.01 -21.44
CA PRO A 318 29.49 -31.42 -20.46
C PRO A 318 28.98 -32.48 -19.46
N PRO A 319 28.81 -32.15 -18.17
CA PRO A 319 28.18 -33.03 -17.19
C PRO A 319 26.68 -33.21 -17.49
N ALA A 320 26.17 -34.41 -17.22
CA ALA A 320 24.76 -34.75 -17.43
C ALA A 320 23.81 -34.04 -16.44
N GLY A 321 22.55 -33.90 -16.83
CA GLY A 321 21.51 -33.26 -16.00
C GLY A 321 21.08 -34.10 -14.77
N PRO A 322 20.24 -33.52 -13.89
CA PRO A 322 19.79 -34.19 -12.66
C PRO A 322 19.03 -35.49 -12.94
N GLN A 323 19.36 -36.55 -12.20
CA GLN A 323 18.65 -37.83 -12.30
C GLN A 323 17.32 -37.82 -11.51
N GLY A 324 16.38 -38.67 -11.93
CA GLY A 324 15.10 -38.86 -11.26
C GLY A 324 15.23 -39.56 -9.89
N PRO A 325 14.14 -39.59 -9.10
CA PRO A 325 14.17 -40.13 -7.74
C PRO A 325 14.41 -41.64 -7.70
N ILE A 326 15.24 -42.08 -6.76
CA ILE A 326 15.51 -43.50 -6.49
C ILE A 326 14.34 -44.08 -5.66
N SER A 327 13.71 -45.13 -6.16
CA SER A 327 12.67 -45.87 -5.42
C SER A 327 13.26 -46.64 -4.25
N LEU A 328 12.88 -46.28 -3.02
CA LEU A 328 13.16 -47.07 -1.82
C LEU A 328 12.15 -48.23 -1.70
N PRO A 329 12.57 -49.42 -1.22
CA PRO A 329 11.65 -50.51 -0.91
C PRO A 329 10.77 -50.17 0.31
N PRO A 330 9.54 -50.71 0.41
CA PRO A 330 8.63 -50.42 1.52
C PRO A 330 9.13 -51.01 2.84
N SER A 331 9.03 -50.24 3.91
CA SER A 331 9.29 -50.69 5.28
C SER A 331 8.32 -51.81 5.69
N ARG A 332 8.85 -52.91 6.25
CA ARG A 332 8.02 -53.91 6.94
C ARG A 332 7.47 -53.29 8.23
N GLY A 333 6.16 -53.41 8.44
CA GLY A 333 5.54 -53.12 9.74
C GLY A 333 5.88 -54.20 10.78
N PRO A 334 5.68 -53.92 12.08
CA PRO A 334 5.88 -54.91 13.13
C PRO A 334 4.82 -56.02 13.08
N GLU A 335 5.25 -57.24 13.41
CA GLU A 335 4.40 -58.43 13.54
C GLU A 335 3.73 -58.44 14.94
N PRO A 336 2.46 -58.85 15.07
CA PRO A 336 1.76 -58.83 16.37
C PRO A 336 2.19 -60.02 17.25
N GLU A 337 2.41 -59.77 18.54
CA GLU A 337 2.67 -60.84 19.53
C GLU A 337 1.41 -61.70 19.77
N PRO A 338 1.58 -63.01 20.05
CA PRO A 338 0.45 -63.90 20.31
C PRO A 338 -0.19 -63.64 21.69
N ALA A 339 -1.51 -63.70 21.75
CA ALA A 339 -2.25 -63.59 23.01
C ALA A 339 -2.01 -64.83 23.90
N VAL A 340 -1.80 -64.60 25.19
CA VAL A 340 -1.75 -65.64 26.23
C VAL A 340 -3.13 -65.75 26.88
N SER A 341 -3.58 -66.99 27.07
CA SER A 341 -4.82 -67.37 27.77
C SER A 341 -4.55 -67.87 29.19
#